data_AF-W7IL27-F1
#
_entry.id   AF-W7IL27-F1
#
_cell.length_a   1.000
_cell.length_b   1.000
_cell.length_c   1.000
_cell.angle_alpha   90.00
_cell.angle_beta   90.00
_cell.angle_gamma   90.00
#
_symmetry.space_group_name_H-M   'P 1'
#
loop_
_entity.id
_entity.type
_entity.pdbx_description
1 polymer ?
#
loop_
_entity_poly.entity_id
_entity_poly.type
_entity_poly.pdbx_seq_one_letter_code
_entity_poly.pdbx_strand_id
1 'polypeptide(L)'
;MLAVTEAAADAISALTQQDGIADEGGLRFTLVEPEQPDGAPLAVALAPAPTDGDQVVSPKPQANVFLEPGAADLLSDKVLDVQQDDEGHLNFAVLEQPATG
;
A
#
# COMPACT_ATOMS: atom_id res chain seq x y z
N MET A 1 0.47 -5.32 13.37
CA MET A 1 -0.02 -4.12 12.65
C MET A 1 0.81 -3.98 11.38
N LEU A 2 0.21 -3.58 10.25
CA LEU A 2 0.97 -3.34 9.02
C LEU A 2 2.03 -2.27 9.27
N ALA A 3 3.29 -2.62 9.07
CA ALA A 3 4.37 -1.66 9.05
C ALA A 3 4.54 -1.12 7.64
N VAL A 4 4.77 0.19 7.49
CA VAL A 4 4.99 0.82 6.18
C VAL A 4 6.42 1.34 6.14
N THR A 5 7.18 1.00 5.11
CA THR A 5 8.55 1.49 4.96
C THR A 5 8.58 2.95 4.52
N GLU A 6 9.71 3.63 4.74
CA GLU A 6 9.87 5.00 4.26
C GLU A 6 9.79 5.10 2.74
N ALA A 7 10.31 4.10 2.01
CA ALA A 7 10.21 4.04 0.56
C ALA A 7 8.74 4.00 0.12
N ALA A 8 7.93 3.13 0.75
CA ALA A 8 6.51 3.05 0.47
C ALA A 8 5.83 4.40 0.73
N ALA A 9 6.06 5.01 1.88
CA ALA A 9 5.49 6.32 2.23
C ALA A 9 5.87 7.44 1.24
N ASP A 10 7.12 7.47 0.77
CA ASP A 10 7.60 8.44 -0.20
C ASP A 10 6.94 8.23 -1.57
N ALA A 11 6.80 6.99 -2.01
CA ALA A 11 6.07 6.64 -3.23
C ALA A 11 4.60 7.06 -3.17
N ILE A 12 3.90 6.86 -2.04
CA ILE A 12 2.51 7.33 -1.88
C ILE A 12 2.45 8.86 -2.01
N SER A 13 3.37 9.56 -1.34
CA SER A 13 3.46 11.01 -1.41
C SER A 13 3.71 11.49 -2.84
N ALA A 14 4.63 10.86 -3.57
CA ALA A 14 4.90 11.19 -4.96
C ALA A 14 3.69 10.95 -5.88
N LEU A 15 2.98 9.82 -5.72
CA LEU A 15 1.79 9.50 -6.50
C LEU A 15 0.62 10.45 -6.21
N THR A 16 0.33 10.68 -4.93
CA THR A 16 -0.75 11.58 -4.52
C THR A 16 -0.46 13.05 -4.86
N GLN A 17 0.81 13.47 -4.86
CA GLN A 17 1.19 14.79 -5.37
C GLN A 17 1.02 14.91 -6.90
N GLN A 18 1.29 13.84 -7.65
CA GLN A 18 1.09 13.83 -9.11
C GLN A 18 -0.40 13.96 -9.49
N ASP A 19 -1.29 13.30 -8.75
CA ASP A 19 -2.74 13.41 -8.94
C ASP A 19 -3.36 14.66 -8.26
N GLY A 20 -2.58 15.43 -7.50
CA GLY A 20 -3.06 16.62 -6.78
C GLY A 20 -3.97 16.30 -5.58
N ILE A 21 -3.86 15.09 -5.04
CA ILE A 21 -4.66 14.57 -3.92
C ILE A 21 -3.80 14.32 -2.67
N ALA A 22 -2.64 14.98 -2.52
CA ALA A 22 -1.70 14.71 -1.42
C ALA A 22 -2.25 14.92 0.01
N ASP A 23 -3.36 15.64 0.17
CA ASP A 23 -3.97 15.93 1.48
C ASP A 23 -4.93 14.82 1.96
N GLU A 24 -5.77 14.30 1.06
CA GLU A 24 -6.82 13.31 1.38
C GLU A 24 -6.64 11.97 0.65
N GLY A 25 -5.91 11.99 -0.46
CA GLY A 25 -5.65 10.85 -1.30
C GLY A 25 -4.60 9.90 -0.75
N GLY A 26 -4.64 8.68 -1.28
CA GLY A 26 -3.82 7.59 -0.81
C GLY A 26 -3.82 6.42 -1.77
N LEU A 27 -3.18 5.33 -1.35
CA LEU A 27 -3.18 4.08 -2.09
C LEU A 27 -4.15 3.11 -1.46
N ARG A 28 -5.03 2.57 -2.29
CA ARG A 28 -5.97 1.53 -1.93
C ARG A 28 -5.45 0.17 -2.32
N PHE A 29 -5.42 -0.72 -1.34
CA PHE A 29 -5.10 -2.13 -1.48
C PHE A 29 -6.39 -2.94 -1.44
N THR A 30 -6.68 -3.64 -2.53
CA THR A 30 -7.82 -4.54 -2.65
C THR A 30 -7.34 -5.98 -2.84
N LEU A 31 -8.06 -6.93 -2.27
CA LEU A 31 -7.73 -8.33 -2.41
C LEU A 31 -8.26 -8.82 -3.76
N VAL A 32 -7.37 -9.22 -4.66
CA VAL A 32 -7.71 -9.70 -6.00
C VAL A 32 -7.05 -11.04 -6.26
N GLU A 33 -7.50 -11.76 -7.28
CA GLU A 33 -6.83 -12.98 -7.70
C GLU A 33 -5.40 -12.62 -8.16
N PRO A 34 -4.36 -13.29 -7.63
CA PRO A 34 -2.99 -12.87 -7.87
C PRO A 34 -2.67 -13.05 -9.35
N GLU A 35 -2.24 -11.98 -10.01
CA GLU A 35 -1.80 -12.06 -11.42
C GLU A 35 -0.56 -12.94 -11.59
N GLN A 36 0.21 -13.15 -10.52
CA GLN A 36 1.42 -13.97 -10.50
C GLN A 36 1.27 -15.12 -9.49
N PRO A 37 1.71 -16.35 -9.82
CA PRO A 37 1.54 -17.52 -8.95
C PRO A 37 2.28 -17.43 -7.60
N ASP A 38 3.31 -16.59 -7.49
CA ASP A 38 4.06 -16.29 -6.27
C ASP A 38 3.75 -14.88 -5.70
N GLY A 39 2.83 -14.15 -6.34
CA GLY A 39 2.45 -12.81 -5.93
C GLY A 39 1.45 -12.82 -4.79
N ALA A 40 1.50 -11.82 -3.92
CA ALA A 40 0.40 -11.57 -3.00
C ALA A 40 -0.87 -11.25 -3.82
N PRO A 41 -2.05 -11.77 -3.43
CA PRO A 41 -3.34 -11.55 -4.10
C PRO A 41 -3.86 -10.13 -3.83
N LEU A 42 -3.11 -9.11 -4.24
CA LEU A 42 -3.33 -7.72 -3.90
C LEU A 42 -3.18 -6.85 -5.13
N ALA A 43 -4.19 -6.02 -5.38
CA ALA A 43 -4.15 -4.94 -6.33
C ALA A 43 -3.96 -3.62 -5.59
N VAL A 44 -3.23 -2.72 -6.24
CA VAL A 44 -3.01 -1.37 -5.74
C VAL A 44 -3.59 -0.36 -6.72
N ALA A 45 -4.34 0.61 -6.20
CA ALA A 45 -4.91 1.69 -6.99
C ALA A 45 -4.82 3.00 -6.23
N LEU A 46 -4.58 4.10 -6.93
CA LEU A 46 -4.65 5.42 -6.33
C LEU A 46 -6.12 5.78 -6.07
N ALA A 47 -6.44 6.22 -4.87
CA ALA A 47 -7.78 6.62 -4.49
C ALA A 47 -7.74 8.01 -3.82
N PRO A 48 -8.61 8.96 -4.24
CA PRO A 48 -8.71 10.26 -3.59
C PRO A 48 -9.34 10.19 -2.19
N ALA A 49 -9.99 9.08 -1.84
CA ALA A 49 -10.65 8.89 -0.55
C ALA A 49 -10.75 7.39 -0.18
N PRO A 50 -10.86 7.05 1.12
CA PRO A 50 -11.19 5.70 1.56
C PRO A 50 -12.62 5.30 1.16
N THR A 51 -12.85 4.01 0.94
CA THR A 51 -14.21 3.45 0.78
C THR A 51 -14.74 2.94 2.12
N ASP A 52 -16.07 2.80 2.24
CA ASP A 52 -16.71 2.22 3.42
C ASP A 52 -16.17 0.81 3.69
N GLY A 53 -15.69 0.60 4.92
CA GLY A 53 -15.05 -0.63 5.36
C GLY A 53 -13.53 -0.67 5.20
N ASP A 54 -12.92 0.24 4.42
CA ASP A 54 -11.46 0.28 4.29
C ASP A 54 -10.81 0.73 5.62
N GLN A 55 -9.78 0.01 6.04
CA GLN A 55 -8.91 0.41 7.12
C GLN A 55 -7.89 1.44 6.62
N VAL A 56 -7.97 2.65 7.16
CA VAL A 56 -7.04 3.74 6.85
C VAL A 56 -5.82 3.63 7.76
N VAL A 57 -4.64 3.49 7.15
CA VAL A 57 -3.34 3.49 7.82
C VAL A 57 -2.57 4.69 7.28
N SER A 58 -2.36 5.69 8.14
CA SER A 58 -1.65 6.93 7.80
C SER A 58 -0.32 6.99 8.56
N PRO A 59 0.74 6.30 8.09
CA PRO A 59 2.07 6.35 8.71
C PRO A 59 2.67 7.76 8.67
N LYS A 60 2.33 8.57 7.66
CA LYS A 60 2.73 9.97 7.49
C LYS A 60 1.54 10.80 6.96
N PRO A 61 1.52 12.13 7.19
CA PRO A 61 0.40 13.00 6.79
C PRO A 61 0.11 13.06 5.27
N GLN A 62 1.03 12.64 4.40
CA GLN A 62 0.84 12.56 2.93
C GLN A 62 0.95 11.11 2.40
N ALA A 63 0.81 10.13 3.27
CA ALA A 63 0.91 8.72 2.90
C ALA A 63 -0.28 7.97 3.47
N ASN A 64 -1.48 8.22 2.94
CA ASN A 64 -2.66 7.46 3.34
C ASN A 64 -2.66 6.10 2.62
N VAL A 65 -2.81 5.03 3.40
CA VAL A 65 -2.95 3.67 2.89
C VAL A 65 -4.35 3.19 3.26
N PHE A 66 -5.17 2.92 2.25
CA PHE A 66 -6.51 2.37 2.41
C PHE A 66 -6.43 0.85 2.18
N LEU A 67 -6.82 0.07 3.16
CA LEU A 67 -6.76 -1.39 3.10
C LEU A 67 -8.18 -1.94 3.15
N GLU A 68 -8.60 -2.66 2.12
CA GLU A 68 -9.86 -3.41 2.19
C GLU A 68 -9.81 -4.40 3.36
N PRO A 69 -10.92 -4.69 4.07
CA PRO A 69 -10.95 -5.63 5.19
C PRO A 69 -10.27 -6.98 4.92
N GLY A 70 -10.37 -7.54 3.71
CA GLY A 70 -9.65 -8.76 3.33
C GLY A 70 -8.13 -8.58 3.26
N ALA A 71 -7.68 -7.49 2.63
CA ALA A 71 -6.26 -7.16 2.51
C ALA A 71 -5.67 -6.76 3.88
N ALA A 72 -6.41 -6.01 4.68
CA ALA A 72 -6.01 -5.56 6.01
C ALA A 72 -5.71 -6.75 6.94
N ASP A 73 -6.52 -7.81 6.90
CA ASP A 73 -6.27 -9.03 7.67
C ASP A 73 -4.97 -9.72 7.24
N LEU A 74 -4.77 -9.86 5.92
CA LEU A 74 -3.56 -10.48 5.35
C LEU A 74 -2.28 -9.69 5.62
N LEU A 75 -2.39 -8.35 5.64
CA LEU A 75 -1.30 -7.40 5.82
C LEU A 75 -1.07 -7.02 7.28
N SER A 76 -1.96 -7.41 8.17
CA SER A 76 -1.93 -7.02 9.58
C SER A 76 -0.63 -7.38 10.30
N ASP A 77 0.13 -8.37 9.83
CA ASP A 77 1.42 -8.80 10.38
C ASP A 77 2.59 -8.64 9.40
N LYS A 78 2.43 -7.82 8.34
CA LYS A 78 3.40 -7.69 7.26
C LYS A 78 3.99 -6.30 7.19
N VAL A 79 5.05 -6.18 6.38
CA VAL A 79 5.67 -4.92 6.04
C VAL A 79 5.30 -4.58 4.61
N LEU A 80 4.72 -3.41 4.41
CA LEU A 80 4.48 -2.83 3.11
C LEU A 80 5.74 -2.07 2.68
N ASP A 81 6.36 -2.59 1.63
CA ASP A 81 7.47 -1.97 0.95
C ASP A 81 7.06 -1.57 -0.48
N VAL A 82 7.85 -0.71 -1.12
CA VAL A 82 7.65 -0.37 -2.52
C VAL A 82 8.96 -0.62 -3.25
N GLN A 83 8.85 -1.33 -4.36
CA GLN A 83 9.96 -1.57 -5.26
C GLN A 83 9.60 -1.01 -6.63
N GLN A 84 10.52 -0.27 -7.20
CA GLN A 84 10.39 0.17 -8.57
C GLN A 84 10.81 -0.98 -9.48
N ASP A 85 9.95 -1.35 -10.42
CA ASP A 85 10.28 -2.34 -11.44
C ASP A 85 11.21 -1.72 -12.52
N ASP A 86 11.74 -2.55 -13.43
CA ASP A 86 12.69 -2.15 -14.47
C ASP A 86 12.07 -1.14 -15.47
N GLU A 87 10.73 -1.18 -15.60
CA GLU A 87 9.95 -0.20 -16.38
C GLU A 87 9.73 1.15 -15.66
N GLY A 88 10.20 1.28 -14.43
CA GLY A 88 10.04 2.49 -13.62
C GLY A 88 8.68 2.59 -12.92
N HIS A 89 7.83 1.58 -13.04
CA HIS A 89 6.56 1.48 -12.34
C HIS A 89 6.79 1.15 -10.86
N LEU A 90 6.10 1.88 -9.98
CA LEU A 90 6.10 1.60 -8.54
C LEU A 90 5.23 0.38 -8.28
N ASN A 91 5.86 -0.71 -7.84
CA ASN A 91 5.19 -1.93 -7.45
C ASN A 91 5.23 -2.09 -5.92
N PHE A 92 4.08 -2.34 -5.32
CA PHE A 92 4.00 -2.52 -3.87
C PHE A 92 4.29 -3.98 -3.53
N ALA A 93 5.34 -4.17 -2.75
CA ALA A 93 5.78 -5.47 -2.30
C ALA A 93 5.41 -5.65 -0.84
N VAL A 94 4.88 -6.82 -0.52
CA VAL A 94 4.52 -7.17 0.84
C VAL A 94 5.56 -8.14 1.34
N LEU A 95 6.34 -7.68 2.31
CA LEU A 95 7.42 -8.45 2.91
C LEU A 95 6.96 -9.02 4.25
N GLU A 96 7.49 -10.20 4.58
CA GLU A 96 7.36 -10.72 5.94
C GLU A 96 8.12 -9.77 6.88
N GLN A 97 7.49 -9.38 7.99
CA GLN A 97 8.19 -8.58 8.98
C GLN A 97 9.35 -9.43 9.50
N PRO A 98 10.62 -8.96 9.39
CA PRO A 98 11.73 -9.74 9.91
C PRO A 98 11.46 -9.97 11.39
N ALA A 99 11.37 -11.23 11.80
CA ALA A 99 11.32 -11.59 13.20
C ALA A 99 12.66 -11.11 13.80
N THR A 100 12.65 -9.92 14.41
CA THR A 100 13.79 -9.41 15.16
C THR A 100 13.97 -10.36 16.35
N GLY A 101 14.85 -11.35 16.17
CA GLY A 101 15.32 -12.26 17.21
C GLY A 101 16.45 -11.68 18.03
#